data_AF-A0A5S9WWY6-F1
#
_entry.id   AF-A0A5S9WWY6-F1
#
_cell.length_a   1.000
_cell.length_b   1.000
_cell.length_c   1.000
_cell.angle_alpha   90.00
_cell.angle_beta   90.00
_cell.angle_gamma   90.00
#
_symmetry.space_group_name_H-M   'P 1'
#
loop_
_entity.id
_entity.type
_entity.pdbx_description
1 polymer ?
#
loop_
_entity_poly.entity_id
_entity_poly.type
_entity_poly.pdbx_seq_one_letter_code
_entity_poly.pdbx_strand_id
1 'polypeptide(L)'
;MLTGCYNLWCPGFIQTSDTIVIGGSITPISAFEGNQFEITISIWKDRKSGNWWLSLGSNHSLVGYWPAAIFANLAYADDVQWGGEIVNSNISGFGKVSYIRNLEIVDNNNEFQPVQDIKGLVRFIQESLL
;
A
#
# COMPACT_ATOMS: atom_id res chain seq x y z
N MET A 1 20.60 6.96 10.36
CA MET A 1 19.27 7.60 10.45
C MET A 1 18.25 6.58 9.97
N LEU A 2 17.23 6.27 10.77
CA LEU A 2 16.11 5.45 10.29
C LEU A 2 15.23 6.37 9.42
N THR A 3 15.45 6.35 8.12
CA THR A 3 14.59 7.01 7.14
C THR A 3 13.33 6.17 6.94
N GLY A 4 12.29 6.47 7.71
CA GLY A 4 10.98 5.85 7.59
C GLY A 4 9.99 6.55 8.51
N CYS A 5 8.75 6.72 8.04
CA CYS A 5 7.67 7.27 8.85
C CYS A 5 6.43 6.40 8.70
N TYR A 6 5.64 6.31 9.78
CA TYR A 6 4.40 5.55 9.80
C TYR A 6 3.20 6.49 9.61
N ASN A 7 2.28 6.09 8.73
CA ASN A 7 1.02 6.78 8.51
C ASN A 7 1.23 8.30 8.26
N LEU A 8 0.42 9.13 8.91
CA LEU A 8 0.47 10.60 8.82
C LEU A 8 1.31 11.24 9.94
N TRP A 9 2.16 10.48 10.63
CA TRP A 9 3.00 11.03 11.71
C TRP A 9 4.09 11.97 11.18
N CYS A 10 4.36 11.94 9.88
CA CYS A 10 5.22 12.89 9.20
C CYS A 10 4.49 13.48 8.00
N PRO A 11 4.83 14.72 7.63
CA PRO A 11 4.35 15.31 6.39
C PRO A 11 4.90 14.52 5.19
N GLY A 12 4.07 14.36 4.17
CA GLY A 12 4.47 13.72 2.91
C GLY A 12 3.31 13.13 2.13
N PHE A 13 2.24 12.73 2.82
CA PHE A 13 0.99 12.29 2.18
C PHE A 13 -0.11 13.32 2.42
N ILE A 14 -0.85 13.65 1.36
CA ILE A 14 -2.03 14.51 1.41
C ILE A 14 -3.24 13.60 1.24
N GLN A 15 -3.95 13.34 2.34
CA GLN A 15 -5.20 12.59 2.31
C GLN A 15 -6.30 13.46 1.69
N THR A 16 -7.01 12.91 0.71
CA THR A 16 -8.13 13.58 0.03
C THR A 16 -9.47 12.92 0.32
N SER A 17 -9.45 11.65 0.72
CA SER A 17 -10.65 10.91 1.10
C SER A 17 -11.17 11.36 2.47
N ASP A 18 -12.47 11.55 2.55
CA ASP A 18 -13.25 11.74 3.77
C ASP A 18 -13.83 10.43 4.33
N THR A 19 -13.75 9.35 3.56
CA THR A 19 -14.33 8.03 3.89
C THR A 19 -13.28 6.97 4.18
N ILE A 20 -12.05 7.17 3.70
CA ILE A 20 -10.94 6.24 3.88
C ILE A 20 -9.82 6.94 4.63
N VAL A 21 -9.44 6.39 5.79
CA VAL A 21 -8.38 6.93 6.64
C VAL A 21 -7.13 6.07 6.61
N ILE A 22 -5.96 6.71 6.48
CA ILE A 22 -4.67 6.03 6.62
C ILE A 22 -4.46 5.63 8.09
N GLY A 23 -4.01 4.40 8.31
CA GLY A 23 -3.87 3.83 9.66
C GLY A 23 -5.18 3.37 10.30
N GLY A 24 -6.30 3.42 9.55
CA GLY A 24 -7.57 2.86 10.00
C GLY A 24 -7.60 1.33 9.95
N SER A 25 -8.53 0.74 10.72
CA SER A 25 -8.82 -0.69 10.65
C SER A 25 -9.49 -1.06 9.34
N ILE A 26 -9.08 -2.19 8.76
CA ILE A 26 -9.73 -2.77 7.57
C ILE A 26 -10.93 -3.59 8.05
N THR A 27 -12.06 -3.48 7.35
CA THR A 27 -13.26 -4.28 7.62
C THR A 27 -14.01 -4.51 6.31
N PRO A 28 -14.52 -5.74 6.07
CA PRO A 28 -14.40 -6.94 6.89
C PRO A 28 -13.00 -7.58 6.86
N ILE A 29 -12.69 -8.45 7.84
CA ILE A 29 -11.43 -9.22 7.92
C ILE A 29 -11.69 -10.71 7.70
N SER A 30 -10.69 -11.40 7.14
CA SER A 30 -10.73 -12.85 6.91
C SER A 30 -10.69 -13.66 8.21
N ALA A 31 -11.32 -14.84 8.21
CA ALA A 31 -11.31 -15.78 9.34
C ALA A 31 -10.80 -17.18 8.92
N PHE A 32 -10.12 -17.89 9.83
CA PHE A 32 -9.75 -19.28 9.59
C PHE A 32 -11.01 -20.14 9.38
N GLU A 33 -11.00 -21.00 8.35
CA GLU A 33 -12.17 -21.79 7.91
C GLU A 33 -13.45 -20.96 7.67
N GLY A 34 -13.30 -19.66 7.42
CA GLY A 34 -14.40 -18.73 7.18
C GLY A 34 -14.21 -17.92 5.90
N ASN A 35 -15.01 -16.87 5.78
CA ASN A 35 -14.96 -15.96 4.64
C ASN A 35 -13.57 -15.33 4.50
N GLN A 36 -13.07 -15.31 3.28
CA GLN A 36 -11.83 -14.64 2.91
C GLN A 36 -12.15 -13.36 2.16
N PHE A 37 -11.46 -12.28 2.50
CA PHE A 37 -11.61 -10.97 1.88
C PHE A 37 -10.28 -10.50 1.31
N GLU A 38 -10.36 -9.74 0.23
CA GLU A 38 -9.22 -9.14 -0.44
C GLU A 38 -9.46 -7.65 -0.61
N ILE A 39 -8.37 -6.89 -0.60
CA ILE A 39 -8.37 -5.47 -0.91
C ILE A 39 -7.39 -5.22 -2.05
N THR A 40 -7.88 -4.50 -3.06
CA THR A 40 -7.03 -4.01 -4.15
C THR A 40 -6.39 -2.70 -3.69
N ILE A 41 -5.06 -2.61 -3.84
CA ILE A 41 -4.29 -1.39 -3.58
C ILE A 41 -3.66 -0.98 -4.90
N SER A 42 -3.79 0.30 -5.27
CA SER A 42 -3.16 0.82 -6.47
C SER A 42 -2.36 2.08 -6.14
N ILE A 43 -1.12 2.12 -6.63
CA ILE A 43 -0.24 3.27 -6.55
C ILE A 43 0.24 3.62 -7.96
N TRP A 44 0.07 4.87 -8.39
CA TRP A 44 0.51 5.30 -9.71
C TRP A 44 0.93 6.77 -9.72
N LYS A 45 1.87 7.10 -10.60
CA LYS A 45 2.27 8.48 -10.84
C LYS A 45 1.35 9.12 -11.88
N ASP A 46 0.68 10.19 -11.50
CA ASP A 46 -0.09 11.00 -12.45
C ASP A 46 0.86 11.76 -13.38
N ARG A 47 0.71 11.55 -14.70
CA ARG A 47 1.58 12.16 -15.71
C ARG A 47 1.45 13.69 -15.78
N LYS A 48 0.31 14.25 -15.35
CA LYS A 48 0.05 15.70 -15.43
C LYS A 48 0.67 16.45 -14.25
N SER A 49 0.40 16.02 -13.03
CA SER A 49 0.88 16.67 -11.80
C SER A 49 2.22 16.13 -11.31
N GLY A 50 2.61 14.92 -11.72
CA GLY A 50 3.76 14.20 -11.19
C GLY A 50 3.53 13.61 -9.79
N ASN A 51 2.33 13.78 -9.23
CA ASN A 51 1.97 13.25 -7.92
C ASN A 51 1.79 11.73 -7.97
N TRP A 52 2.13 11.05 -6.89
CA TRP A 52 1.88 9.62 -6.73
C TRP A 52 0.57 9.44 -5.97
N TRP A 53 -0.42 8.84 -6.62
CA TRP A 53 -1.74 8.61 -6.06
C TRP A 53 -1.84 7.23 -5.41
N LEU A 54 -2.64 7.14 -4.36
CA LEU A 54 -3.04 5.90 -3.68
C LEU A 54 -4.55 5.73 -3.79
N SER A 55 -4.99 4.55 -4.23
CA SER A 55 -6.40 4.13 -4.17
C SER A 55 -6.58 2.75 -3.55
N LEU A 56 -7.77 2.52 -3.02
CA LEU A 56 -8.17 1.28 -2.36
C LEU A 56 -9.50 0.73 -2.90
N GLY A 57 -9.60 -0.61 -2.88
CA GLY A 57 -10.78 -1.37 -3.26
C GLY A 57 -10.95 -1.55 -4.76
N SER A 58 -11.88 -2.42 -5.15
CA SER A 58 -12.20 -2.73 -6.55
C SER A 58 -12.70 -1.53 -7.35
N ASN A 59 -13.24 -0.51 -6.67
CA ASN A 59 -13.71 0.73 -7.27
C ASN A 59 -12.62 1.80 -7.38
N HIS A 60 -11.35 1.48 -7.04
CA HIS A 60 -10.23 2.41 -7.03
C HIS A 60 -10.55 3.74 -6.31
N SER A 61 -11.15 3.65 -5.11
CA SER A 61 -11.50 4.83 -4.33
C SER A 61 -10.23 5.56 -3.89
N LEU A 62 -10.09 6.83 -4.29
CA LEU A 62 -8.90 7.63 -4.00
C LEU A 62 -8.78 7.86 -2.50
N VAL A 63 -7.61 7.56 -1.95
CA VAL A 63 -7.28 7.82 -0.55
C VAL A 63 -6.57 9.18 -0.43
N GLY A 64 -5.62 9.43 -1.31
CA GLY A 64 -4.80 10.63 -1.32
C GLY A 64 -3.57 10.48 -2.21
N TYR A 65 -2.61 11.39 -2.05
CA TYR A 65 -1.40 11.40 -2.88
C TYR A 65 -0.17 11.89 -2.14
N TRP A 66 1.00 11.46 -2.62
CA TRP A 66 2.29 12.06 -2.30
C TRP A 66 2.65 13.13 -3.36
N PRO A 67 3.00 14.36 -2.95
CA PRO A 67 3.39 15.41 -3.88
C PRO A 67 4.63 15.06 -4.71
N ALA A 68 4.66 15.48 -5.97
CA ALA A 68 5.83 15.31 -6.84
C ALA A 68 7.14 15.87 -6.23
N ALA A 69 7.03 16.95 -5.44
CA ALA A 69 8.16 17.65 -4.84
C ALA A 69 9.00 16.78 -3.89
N ILE A 70 8.40 15.78 -3.24
CA ILE A 70 9.14 14.86 -2.35
C ILE A 70 9.72 13.65 -3.08
N PHE A 71 9.40 13.49 -4.38
CA PHE A 71 9.91 12.43 -5.27
C PHE A 71 10.56 13.01 -6.53
N ALA A 72 11.30 14.12 -6.38
CA ALA A 72 11.85 14.88 -7.50
C ALA A 72 12.72 14.04 -8.47
N ASN A 73 13.40 13.00 -7.97
CA ASN A 73 14.28 12.14 -8.76
C ASN A 73 13.66 10.77 -9.12
N LEU A 74 12.42 10.49 -8.72
CA LEU A 74 11.76 9.20 -8.99
C LEU A 74 10.90 9.34 -10.26
N ALA A 75 11.54 9.21 -11.43
CA ALA A 75 10.85 9.30 -12.73
C ALA A 75 9.83 8.16 -12.89
N TYR A 76 10.23 6.95 -12.52
CA TYR A 76 9.47 5.71 -12.43
C TYR A 76 9.75 5.05 -11.07
N ALA A 77 8.95 4.05 -10.68
CA ALA A 77 9.24 3.30 -9.47
C ALA A 77 10.44 2.39 -9.76
N ASP A 78 11.62 2.71 -9.21
CA ASP A 78 12.79 1.85 -9.30
C ASP A 78 12.62 0.57 -8.47
N ASP A 79 11.70 0.60 -7.51
CA ASP A 79 11.62 -0.38 -6.44
C ASP A 79 10.26 -0.38 -5.73
N VAL A 80 9.74 -1.56 -5.38
CA VAL A 80 8.44 -1.76 -4.75
C VAL A 80 8.54 -2.84 -3.68
N GLN A 81 8.04 -2.55 -2.46
CA GLN A 81 7.78 -3.59 -1.47
C GLN A 81 6.36 -3.57 -0.98
N TRP A 82 5.95 -4.75 -0.55
CA TRP A 82 4.68 -5.03 0.06
C TRP A 82 4.93 -6.01 1.21
N GLY A 83 4.14 -5.90 2.26
CA GLY A 83 4.25 -6.77 3.43
C GLY A 83 3.14 -6.48 4.40
N GLY A 84 3.05 -7.30 5.43
CA GLY A 84 2.17 -7.08 6.57
C GLY A 84 2.92 -7.42 7.84
N GLU A 85 2.65 -6.66 8.90
CA GLU A 85 3.13 -6.96 10.24
C GLU A 85 1.99 -7.59 11.04
N ILE A 86 2.25 -8.74 11.67
CA ILE A 86 1.29 -9.39 12.56
C ILE A 86 1.80 -9.22 13.98
N VAL A 87 1.13 -8.35 14.75
CA VAL A 87 1.41 -8.20 16.18
C VAL A 87 0.49 -9.15 16.95
N ASN A 88 1.04 -10.21 17.53
CA ASN A 88 0.31 -11.13 18.39
C ASN A 88 0.77 -10.95 19.84
N SER A 89 -0.15 -10.60 20.74
CA SER A 89 0.11 -10.49 22.18
C SER A 89 0.10 -11.85 22.90
N ASN A 90 -0.33 -12.93 22.25
CA ASN A 90 -0.36 -14.29 22.79
C ASN A 90 0.76 -15.17 22.22
N ILE A 91 1.47 -15.85 23.11
CA ILE A 91 2.70 -16.65 22.86
C ILE A 91 2.45 -17.87 21.95
N SER A 92 1.18 -18.22 21.67
CA SER A 92 0.82 -19.43 20.93
C SER A 92 0.61 -19.26 19.42
N GLY A 93 0.71 -18.06 18.83
CA GLY A 93 0.97 -17.90 17.38
C GLY A 93 -0.03 -18.49 16.36
N PHE A 94 -1.13 -19.13 16.77
CA PHE A 94 -2.07 -19.77 15.87
C PHE A 94 -3.20 -18.82 15.45
N GLY A 95 -3.38 -18.61 14.14
CA GLY A 95 -4.71 -18.30 13.57
C GLY A 95 -4.88 -17.04 12.73
N LYS A 96 -3.85 -16.20 12.52
CA LYS A 96 -3.94 -15.04 11.61
C LYS A 96 -2.83 -15.08 10.58
N VAL A 97 -3.21 -15.11 9.30
CA VAL A 97 -2.29 -15.07 8.15
C VAL A 97 -2.81 -14.03 7.17
N SER A 98 -1.91 -13.22 6.63
CA SER A 98 -2.17 -12.36 5.48
C SER A 98 -1.33 -12.87 4.32
N TYR A 99 -1.87 -12.76 3.10
CA TYR A 99 -1.13 -13.06 1.89
C TYR A 99 -1.33 -11.92 0.88
N ILE A 100 -0.38 -11.78 -0.02
CA ILE A 100 -0.38 -10.78 -1.08
C ILE A 100 -0.29 -11.53 -2.40
N ARG A 101 -1.14 -11.17 -3.37
CA ARG A 101 -1.19 -11.80 -4.69
C ARG A 101 -1.43 -10.75 -5.78
N ASN A 102 -1.24 -11.16 -7.03
CA ASN A 102 -1.57 -10.36 -8.22
C ASN A 102 -0.89 -8.99 -8.21
N LEU A 103 0.40 -8.99 -7.91
CA LEU A 103 1.22 -7.80 -8.02
C LEU A 103 1.45 -7.48 -9.49
N GLU A 104 1.08 -6.27 -9.88
CA GLU A 104 1.17 -5.77 -11.24
C GLU A 104 1.88 -4.41 -11.23
N ILE A 105 2.72 -4.18 -12.23
CA ILE A 105 3.39 -2.90 -12.48
C ILE A 105 2.83 -2.32 -13.76
N VAL A 106 2.58 -1.01 -13.76
CA VAL A 106 2.19 -0.28 -14.97
C VAL A 106 3.44 0.09 -15.75
N ASP A 107 3.54 -0.34 -17.00
CA ASP A 107 4.66 -0.03 -17.88
C ASP A 107 4.56 1.38 -18.52
N ASN A 108 5.53 1.74 -19.36
CA ASN A 108 5.56 3.03 -20.05
C ASN A 108 4.38 3.22 -21.02
N ASN A 109 3.73 2.15 -21.44
CA ASN A 109 2.55 2.14 -22.32
C ASN A 109 1.23 2.22 -21.52
N ASN A 110 1.30 2.33 -20.20
CA ASN A 110 0.16 2.24 -19.27
C ASN A 110 -0.52 0.86 -19.26
N GLU A 111 0.21 -0.21 -19.56
CA GLU A 111 -0.29 -1.56 -19.46
C GLU A 111 0.14 -2.21 -18.14
N PHE A 112 -0.79 -2.92 -17.49
CA PHE A 112 -0.49 -3.71 -16.29
C PHE A 112 0.28 -4.97 -16.69
N GLN A 113 1.45 -5.13 -16.10
CA GLN A 113 2.33 -6.27 -16.31
C GLN A 113 2.49 -7.03 -15.00
N PRO A 114 2.34 -8.37 -14.98
CA PRO A 114 2.59 -9.15 -13.78
C PRO A 114 4.07 -9.04 -13.38
N VAL A 115 4.31 -8.97 -12.08
CA VAL A 115 5.68 -8.94 -11.54
C VAL A 115 6.36 -10.29 -11.76
N GLN A 116 7.45 -10.31 -12.54
CA GLN A 116 8.19 -11.55 -12.83
C GLN A 116 9.49 -11.74 -12.03
N ASP A 117 10.05 -10.69 -11.40
CA ASP A 117 11.12 -10.74 -10.38
C ASP A 117 11.51 -9.30 -10.00
N ILE A 118 11.23 -8.84 -8.78
CA ILE A 118 11.68 -7.51 -8.29
C ILE A 118 12.77 -7.69 -7.25
N LYS A 119 13.90 -6.99 -7.44
CA LYS A 119 14.96 -6.84 -6.44
C LYS A 119 15.02 -5.39 -5.98
N GLY A 120 14.57 -5.11 -4.76
CA GLY A 120 14.75 -3.81 -4.11
C GLY A 120 13.87 -3.65 -2.85
N LEU A 121 14.17 -2.63 -2.04
CA LEU A 121 13.66 -2.33 -0.71
C LEU A 121 13.06 -0.87 -0.53
N VAL A 122 11.79 -0.60 -0.88
CA VAL A 122 10.95 0.52 -0.35
C VAL A 122 9.82 0.07 0.59
N ARG A 123 9.94 0.38 1.89
CA ARG A 123 9.11 -0.15 2.98
C ARG A 123 7.81 0.65 3.17
N PHE A 124 6.67 0.11 2.72
CA PHE A 124 5.35 0.58 3.14
C PHE A 124 4.82 -0.35 4.24
N ILE A 125 4.87 0.11 5.49
CA ILE A 125 4.15 -0.55 6.58
C ILE A 125 2.82 0.16 6.77
N GLN A 126 1.74 -0.58 6.52
CA GLN A 126 0.46 -0.29 7.14
C GLN A 126 0.30 -1.24 8.32
N GLU A 127 0.42 -0.69 9.53
CA GLU A 127 0.02 -1.40 10.74
C GLU A 127 -1.51 -1.50 10.72
N SER A 128 -2.04 -2.70 10.47
CA SER A 128 -3.39 -3.01 10.90
C SER A 128 -3.31 -3.37 12.39
N LEU A 129 -3.70 -2.43 13.24
CA LEU A 129 -4.10 -2.78 14.61
C LEU A 129 -5.27 -3.75 14.48
N LEU A 130 -4.98 -5.02 14.77
CA LEU A 130 -5.96 -6.08 14.98
C LEU A 130 -6.49 -6.05 16.41
#